data_AF-A0A4R0D701-F1
#
_entry.id   AF-A0A4R0D701-F1
#
_cell.length_a   1.000
_cell.length_b   1.000
_cell.length_c   1.000
_cell.angle_alpha   90.00
_cell.angle_beta   90.00
_cell.angle_gamma   90.00
#
_symmetry.space_group_name_H-M   'P 1'
#
loop_
_entity.id
_entity.type
_entity.pdbx_description
1 polymer ?
#
loop_
_entity_poly.entity_id
_entity_poly.type
_entity_poly.pdbx_seq_one_letter_code
_entity_poly.pdbx_strand_id
1 'polypeptide(L)' 'MSLYEQINDEVTLMDAGEQKWIGQDLPLEAMVAVELLLQDLAEDQQIKIRRKNHEKQSGLKQVDRILIEKL' A
#
# COMPACT_ATOMS: atom_id res chain seq x y z
N MET A 1 -4.59 7.22 16.19
CA MET A 1 -4.09 7.55 14.84
C MET A 1 -4.87 6.74 13.83
N SER A 2 -5.36 7.37 12.78
CA SER A 2 -6.05 6.68 11.69
C SER A 2 -5.07 5.76 10.96
N LEU A 3 -5.58 4.68 10.34
CA LEU A 3 -4.78 3.73 9.58
C LEU A 3 -4.00 4.42 8.43
N TYR A 4 -4.64 5.40 7.78
CA TYR A 4 -4.03 6.15 6.68
C TYR A 4 -2.86 7.01 7.15
N GLU A 5 -2.99 7.65 8.31
CA GLU A 5 -1.91 8.46 8.89
C GLU A 5 -0.71 7.57 9.21
N GLN A 6 -0.94 6.38 9.76
CA GLN A 6 0.13 5.42 10.04
C GLN A 6 0.86 4.98 8.77
N ILE A 7 0.12 4.60 7.72
CA ILE A 7 0.73 4.19 6.44
C ILE A 7 1.48 5.36 5.80
N ASN A 8 0.93 6.57 5.84
CA ASN A 8 1.57 7.75 5.30
C ASN A 8 2.87 8.12 6.05
N ASP A 9 2.83 8.05 7.38
CA ASP A 9 4.01 8.28 8.22
C ASP A 9 5.07 7.22 7.92
N GLU A 10 4.69 5.94 7.81
CA GLU A 10 5.62 4.87 7.45
C GLU A 10 6.26 5.10 6.07
N VAL A 11 5.47 5.51 5.07
CA VAL A 11 6.00 5.82 3.73
C VAL A 11 6.92 7.04 3.74
N THR A 12 6.61 8.03 4.58
CA THR A 12 7.44 9.23 4.73
C THR A 12 8.78 8.92 5.40
N LEU A 13 8.77 7.96 6.33
CA LEU A 13 9.95 7.52 7.08
C LEU A 13 10.82 6.48 6.33
N MET A 14 10.37 5.98 5.18
CA MET A 14 11.18 5.07 4.35
C MET A 14 12.38 5.79 3.74
N ASP A 15 13.51 5.09 3.70
CA ASP A 15 14.68 5.54 2.95
C ASP A 15 14.46 5.43 1.44
N ALA A 16 15.08 6.33 0.66
CA ALA A 16 14.96 6.31 -0.80
C ALA A 16 15.48 4.99 -1.39
N GLY A 17 14.66 4.35 -2.24
CA GLY A 17 14.92 3.02 -2.79
C GLY A 17 14.53 1.85 -1.88
N GLU A 18 14.07 2.10 -0.65
CA GLU A 18 13.54 1.05 0.22
C GLU A 18 12.23 0.50 -0.33
N GLN A 19 12.03 -0.82 -0.20
CA GLN A 19 10.82 -1.51 -0.62
C GLN A 19 10.06 -2.07 0.59
N LYS A 20 8.74 -1.85 0.62
CA LYS A 20 7.90 -2.29 1.73
C LYS A 20 6.56 -2.84 1.25
N TRP A 21 6.12 -3.91 1.89
CA TRP A 21 4.78 -4.47 1.69
C TRP A 21 3.79 -3.77 2.61
N ILE A 22 2.72 -3.23 2.04
CA ILE A 22 1.60 -2.63 2.76
C ILE A 22 0.39 -3.56 2.66
N GLY A 23 -0.30 -3.80 3.77
CA GLY A 23 -1.57 -4.55 3.78
C GLY A 23 -1.55 -5.96 4.35
N GLN A 24 -0.40 -6.50 4.77
CA GLN A 24 -0.32 -7.89 5.27
C GLN A 24 -1.24 -8.20 6.46
N ASP A 25 -1.50 -7.21 7.31
CA ASP A 25 -2.30 -7.36 8.53
C ASP A 25 -3.62 -6.55 8.46
N LEU A 26 -4.01 -6.12 7.26
CA LEU A 26 -5.21 -5.30 7.06
C LEU A 26 -6.39 -6.13 6.53
N PRO A 27 -7.63 -5.83 6.96
CA PRO A 27 -8.82 -6.39 6.34
C PRO A 27 -8.88 -6.01 4.85
N LEU A 28 -9.32 -6.93 3.99
CA LEU A 28 -9.47 -6.68 2.54
C LEU A 28 -10.33 -5.45 2.22
N GLU A 29 -11.37 -5.19 3.01
CA GLU A 29 -12.24 -4.02 2.84
C GLU A 29 -11.46 -2.71 3.01
N ALA A 30 -10.48 -2.69 3.91
CA ALA A 30 -9.60 -1.54 4.11
C ALA A 30 -8.57 -1.39 2.98
N MET A 31 -8.20 -2.49 2.32
CA MET A 31 -7.20 -2.47 1.25
C MET A 31 -7.60 -1.63 0.05
N VAL A 32 -8.89 -1.50 -0.25
CA VAL A 32 -9.38 -0.63 -1.34
C VAL A 32 -8.97 0.82 -1.10
N ALA A 33 -9.14 1.30 0.12
CA ALA A 33 -8.83 2.69 0.43
C ALA A 33 -7.32 2.91 0.63
N VAL A 34 -6.60 1.92 1.13
CA VAL A 34 -5.12 1.94 1.15
C VAL A 34 -4.56 1.97 -0.27
N GLU A 35 -5.15 1.21 -1.19
CA GLU A 35 -4.76 1.23 -2.60
C GLU A 35 -4.94 2.62 -3.22
N LEU A 36 -6.05 3.30 -2.93
CA LEU A 36 -6.26 4.68 -3.39
C LEU A 36 -5.20 5.64 -2.82
N LEU A 37 -4.92 5.58 -1.52
CA LEU A 37 -3.86 6.39 -0.90
C LEU A 37 -2.49 6.15 -1.56
N LEU A 38 -2.11 4.89 -1.78
CA LEU A 38 -0.83 4.56 -2.40
C LEU A 38 -0.78 4.96 -3.87
N GLN A 39 -1.93 5.05 -4.56
CA GLN A 39 -1.99 5.62 -5.91
C GLN A 39 -1.73 7.13 -5.88
N ASP A 40 -2.38 7.86 -4.97
CA ASP A 40 -2.15 9.30 -4.81
C ASP A 40 -0.67 9.61 -4.53
N LEU A 41 -0.05 8.86 -3.60
CA LEU A 41 1.38 9.02 -3.26
C LEU A 41 2.31 8.65 -4.43
N ALA A 42 1.88 7.76 -5.32
CA ALA A 42 2.63 7.42 -6.53
C ALA A 42 2.47 8.48 -7.63
N GLU A 43 1.30 9.09 -7.75
CA GLU A 43 1.05 10.24 -8.64
C GLU A 43 1.87 11.45 -8.21
N ASP A 44 2.00 11.69 -6.91
CA ASP A 44 2.86 12.71 -6.31
C ASP A 44 4.37 12.39 -6.43
N GLN A 45 4.73 11.28 -7.09
CA GLN A 45 6.11 10.81 -7.27
C GLN A 45 6.86 10.57 -5.94
N GLN A 46 6.14 10.32 -4.85
CA GLN A 46 6.75 10.00 -3.55
C GLN A 46 7.15 8.53 -3.45
N ILE A 47 6.45 7.65 -4.16
CA ILE A 47 6.70 6.21 -4.22
C ILE A 47 6.45 5.63 -5.62
N LYS A 48 6.89 4.39 -5.86
CA LYS A 48 6.48 3.55 -6.99
C LYS A 48 5.76 2.31 -6.49
N ILE A 49 4.59 2.03 -7.07
CA ILE A 49 3.93 0.74 -6.88
C ILE A 49 4.63 -0.30 -7.75
N ARG A 50 5.23 -1.32 -7.10
CA ARG A 50 5.98 -2.38 -7.77
C ARG A 50 5.13 -3.62 -8.05
N ARG A 51 4.30 -4.03 -7.08
CA ARG A 51 3.50 -5.26 -7.19
C ARG A 51 2.22 -5.13 -6.38
N LYS A 52 1.11 -5.62 -6.94
CA LYS A 52 -0.15 -5.81 -6.24
C LYS A 52 -0.45 -7.31 -6.20
N ASN A 53 -0.58 -7.86 -4.99
CA ASN A 53 -1.08 -9.20 -4.82
C ASN A 53 -2.60 -9.14 -4.62
N HIS A 54 -3.28 -10.22 -4.96
CA HIS A 54 -4.72 -10.35 -4.77
C HIS A 54 -5.01 -11.57 -3.91
N GLU A 55 -6.05 -11.48 -3.09
CA GLU A 55 -6.54 -12.61 -2.33
C GLU A 55 -7.05 -13.71 -3.27
N LYS A 56 -6.74 -14.97 -2.93
CA LYS A 56 -7.08 -16.15 -3.74
C LYS A 56 -8.19 -17.01 -3.12
N GLN A 57 -8.56 -16.77 -1.87
CA GLN A 57 -9.48 -17.66 -1.13
C GLN A 57 -10.94 -17.37 -1.40
N SER A 58 -11.36 -16.11 -1.45
CA SER A 58 -12.81 -15.79 -1.50
C SER A 58 -13.40 -15.66 -2.92
N GLY A 59 -12.62 -15.91 -3.98
CA GLY A 59 -13.05 -15.74 -5.38
C GLY A 59 -13.20 -14.28 -5.84
N LEU A 60 -13.23 -13.33 -4.91
CA LEU A 60 -13.12 -11.90 -5.15
C LEU A 60 -11.64 -11.56 -5.39
N LYS A 61 -11.32 -10.96 -6.54
CA LYS A 61 -9.96 -10.50 -6.89
C LYS A 61 -9.64 -9.18 -6.18
N GLN A 62 -9.80 -9.12 -4.87
CA GLN A 62 -9.43 -7.95 -4.08
C GLN A 62 -7.94 -7.96 -3.79
N VAL A 63 -7.33 -6.77 -3.73
CA VAL A 63 -5.92 -6.61 -3.41
C VAL A 63 -5.72 -6.95 -1.93
N ASP A 64 -4.84 -7.89 -1.61
CA ASP A 64 -4.49 -8.25 -0.22
C ASP A 64 -3.31 -7.42 0.28
N ARG A 65 -2.35 -7.12 -0.60
CA ARG A 65 -1.14 -6.35 -0.25
C ARG A 65 -0.46 -5.75 -1.47
N ILE A 66 0.21 -4.62 -1.24
CA ILE A 66 0.88 -3.83 -2.26
C ILE A 66 2.35 -3.64 -1.86
N LEU A 67 3.26 -3.96 -2.77
CA LEU A 67 4.68 -3.64 -2.64
C LEU A 67 4.91 -2.25 -3.23
N ILE A 68 5.45 -1.37 -2.41
CA ILE A 68 5.85 -0.02 -2.79
C ILE A 68 7.36 0.13 -2.67
N GLU A 69 7.91 1.07 -3.42
CA GLU A 69 9.30 1.50 -3.35
C GLU A 69 9.36 3.01 -3.15
N LYS A 70 10.16 3.50 -2.21
CA LYS A 70 10.33 4.94 -1.99
C LYS A 70 11.18 5.56 -3.11
N LEU A 71 10.77 6.73 -3.59
CA LEU A 71 11.53 7.52 -4.57
C LEU A 71 12.46 8.53 -3.92
#